data_AF-A0A715MBH1-F1
#
_entry.id   AF-A0A715MBH1-F1
#
_cell.length_a   1.000
_cell.length_b   1.000
_cell.length_c   1.000
_cell.angle_alpha   90.00
_cell.angle_beta   90.00
_cell.angle_gamma   90.00
#
_symmetry.space_group_name_H-M   'P 1'
#
loop_
_entity.id
_entity.type
_entity.pdbx_description
1 polymer ?
#
loop_
_entity_poly.entity_id
_entity_poly.type
_entity_poly.pdbx_seq_one_letter_code
_entity_poly.pdbx_strand_id
1 'polypeptide(L)'
;ADAKMFPLNKPVLITDVLTASGKAGESGTLARSLDAIADQAKPVTVVVRVPQGETEEETTTNIIGAVTAEGKKTGMKALLSAQSQLGVKPRILGVPGHDTKAVATELLSVAQSLRGFAYLSAYGCKTVQEAITYRENFSQREGMLIWPDFTGWDTVLNAEATAYATARALGLRAKIDEQTGWHKSLSNVGVNGVTGISADVFWDLQDPATDAGLLNQNDVTTLVRKDGFRFWGSRCLSDDPLFAFENYTR
;
A
#
# COMPACT_ATOMS: atom_id res chain seq x y z
N ALA A 1 0.78 19.78 1.77
CA ALA A 1 -0.58 19.52 2.29
C ALA A 1 -1.09 20.68 3.13
N ASP A 2 -2.34 21.08 2.90
CA ASP A 2 -3.05 22.06 3.72
C ASP A 2 -3.09 21.60 5.20
N ALA A 3 -2.56 22.42 6.11
CA ALA A 3 -2.39 22.02 7.50
C ALA A 3 -3.71 21.95 8.28
N LYS A 4 -4.79 22.61 7.81
CA LYS A 4 -6.11 22.58 8.44
C LYS A 4 -6.85 21.30 8.05
N MET A 5 -6.77 20.91 6.79
CA MET A 5 -7.36 19.67 6.30
C MET A 5 -6.56 18.44 6.75
N PHE A 6 -5.24 18.53 6.77
CA PHE A 6 -4.35 17.44 7.18
C PHE A 6 -3.47 17.85 8.37
N PRO A 7 -4.03 18.00 9.58
CA PRO A 7 -3.24 18.19 10.79
C PRO A 7 -2.24 17.05 11.00
N LEU A 8 -1.06 17.39 11.53
CA LEU A 8 -0.03 16.40 11.82
C LEU A 8 -0.49 15.43 12.92
N ASN A 9 -0.17 14.15 12.75
CA ASN A 9 -0.39 13.06 13.70
C ASN A 9 -1.84 12.90 14.16
N LYS A 10 -2.81 13.40 13.39
CA LYS A 10 -4.23 13.26 13.68
C LYS A 10 -4.93 12.56 12.51
N PRO A 11 -5.74 11.52 12.78
CA PRO A 11 -6.52 10.87 11.74
C PRO A 11 -7.60 11.83 11.23
N VAL A 12 -7.72 11.90 9.91
CA VAL A 12 -8.71 12.70 9.20
C VAL A 12 -9.54 11.79 8.32
N LEU A 13 -10.86 11.93 8.39
CA LEU A 13 -11.77 11.22 7.52
C LEU A 13 -11.92 11.97 6.19
N ILE A 14 -11.70 11.27 5.09
CA ILE A 14 -11.91 11.75 3.73
C ILE A 14 -13.03 10.94 3.11
N THR A 15 -14.07 11.62 2.64
CA THR A 15 -15.20 11.01 1.93
C THR A 15 -15.11 11.16 0.41
N ASP A 16 -14.28 12.09 -0.07
CA ASP A 16 -13.96 12.25 -1.49
C ASP A 16 -12.44 12.39 -1.64
N VAL A 17 -11.81 11.29 -2.04
CA VAL A 17 -10.35 11.19 -2.20
C VAL A 17 -9.81 12.08 -3.31
N LEU A 18 -10.59 12.33 -4.38
CA LEU A 18 -10.17 13.14 -5.51
C LEU A 18 -10.17 14.64 -5.14
N THR A 19 -11.24 15.10 -4.49
CA THR A 19 -11.27 16.50 -4.00
C THR A 19 -10.20 16.73 -2.92
N ALA A 20 -9.91 15.70 -2.10
CA ALA A 20 -8.88 15.79 -1.07
C ALA A 20 -7.45 15.81 -1.62
N SER A 21 -7.18 15.14 -2.76
CA SER A 21 -5.84 15.12 -3.37
C SER A 21 -5.37 16.53 -3.75
N GLY A 22 -6.28 17.38 -4.25
CA GLY A 22 -5.98 18.79 -4.56
C GLY A 22 -5.56 19.63 -3.33
N LYS A 23 -5.87 19.19 -2.11
CA LYS A 23 -5.47 19.85 -0.85
C LYS A 23 -4.27 19.17 -0.18
N ALA A 24 -3.81 18.04 -0.70
CA ALA A 24 -2.62 17.34 -0.20
C ALA A 24 -1.31 18.03 -0.62
N GLY A 25 -1.36 19.01 -1.52
CA GLY A 25 -0.20 19.76 -2.03
C GLY A 25 0.65 18.93 -2.99
N GLU A 26 1.75 19.49 -3.48
CA GLU A 26 2.53 18.89 -4.58
C GLU A 26 3.77 18.12 -4.11
N SER A 27 4.21 18.37 -2.88
CA SER A 27 5.36 17.69 -2.26
C SER A 27 4.97 16.41 -1.52
N GLY A 28 5.93 15.48 -1.44
CA GLY A 28 5.75 14.17 -0.80
C GLY A 28 4.85 13.22 -1.58
N THR A 29 4.34 12.19 -0.90
CA THR A 29 3.61 11.07 -1.53
C THR A 29 2.09 11.13 -1.37
N LEU A 30 1.56 12.01 -0.50
CA LEU A 30 0.14 11.99 -0.13
C LEU A 30 -0.81 12.29 -1.31
N ALA A 31 -0.54 13.33 -2.10
CA ALA A 31 -1.40 13.70 -3.23
C ALA A 31 -1.43 12.59 -4.28
N ARG A 32 -0.24 12.07 -4.65
CA ARG A 32 -0.07 10.94 -5.58
C ARG A 32 -0.79 9.69 -5.09
N SER A 33 -0.75 9.43 -3.78
CA SER A 33 -1.43 8.26 -3.19
C SER A 33 -2.96 8.39 -3.25
N LEU A 34 -3.49 9.57 -2.93
CA LEU A 34 -4.94 9.82 -2.98
C LEU A 34 -5.48 9.80 -4.41
N ASP A 35 -4.75 10.40 -5.34
CA ASP A 35 -5.04 10.32 -6.77
C ASP A 35 -4.99 8.87 -7.26
N ALA A 36 -3.97 8.12 -6.81
CA ALA A 36 -3.82 6.73 -7.21
C ALA A 36 -4.97 5.82 -6.74
N ILE A 37 -5.52 6.11 -5.55
CA ILE A 37 -6.73 5.48 -5.01
C ILE A 37 -7.94 5.90 -5.85
N ALA A 38 -8.09 7.20 -6.13
CA ALA A 38 -9.20 7.79 -6.86
C ALA A 38 -9.38 7.21 -8.27
N ASP A 39 -8.28 6.88 -8.95
CA ASP A 39 -8.30 6.21 -10.26
C ASP A 39 -8.96 4.82 -10.24
N GLN A 40 -8.98 4.15 -9.09
CA GLN A 40 -9.61 2.84 -8.95
C GLN A 40 -11.03 2.95 -8.38
N ALA A 41 -11.20 3.69 -7.29
CA ALA A 41 -12.46 3.85 -6.57
C ALA A 41 -12.46 5.12 -5.70
N LYS A 42 -13.63 5.47 -5.14
CA LYS A 42 -13.79 6.62 -4.24
C LYS A 42 -14.17 6.18 -2.81
N PRO A 43 -13.32 5.40 -2.12
CA PRO A 43 -13.64 4.91 -0.78
C PRO A 43 -13.50 6.00 0.28
N VAL A 44 -14.23 5.81 1.39
CA VAL A 44 -13.96 6.54 2.62
C VAL A 44 -12.56 6.17 3.12
N THR A 45 -11.71 7.17 3.32
CA THR A 45 -10.29 6.99 3.62
C THR A 45 -9.91 7.72 4.90
N VAL A 46 -9.16 7.06 5.77
CA VAL A 46 -8.56 7.71 6.95
C VAL A 46 -7.11 8.04 6.62
N VAL A 47 -6.75 9.32 6.70
CA VAL A 47 -5.38 9.78 6.47
C VAL A 47 -4.77 10.29 7.77
N VAL A 48 -3.55 9.87 8.05
CA VAL A 48 -2.71 10.45 9.10
C VAL A 48 -1.47 11.04 8.43
N ARG A 49 -1.35 12.36 8.43
CA ARG A 49 -0.14 13.04 7.94
C ARG A 49 0.89 13.11 9.06
N VAL A 50 2.15 12.84 8.76
CA VAL A 50 3.26 12.95 9.72
C VAL A 50 4.22 14.06 9.32
N PRO A 51 5.00 14.62 10.25
CA PRO A 51 6.06 15.57 9.88
C PRO A 51 7.13 14.86 9.05
N GLN A 52 7.57 15.53 7.99
CA GLN A 52 8.77 15.12 7.24
C GLN A 52 9.99 15.44 8.10
N GLY A 53 10.87 14.46 8.28
CA GLY A 53 12.15 14.65 8.95
C GLY A 53 13.19 15.30 8.04
N GLU A 54 14.34 15.69 8.59
CA GLU A 54 15.47 16.16 7.80
C GLU A 54 16.16 15.00 7.05
N THR A 55 16.03 13.79 7.59
CA THR A 55 16.48 12.54 6.97
C THR A 55 15.34 11.54 6.75
N GLU A 56 15.61 10.51 5.94
CA GLU A 56 14.67 9.40 5.73
C GLU A 56 14.46 8.57 7.00
N GLU A 57 15.46 8.46 7.87
CA GLU A 57 15.37 7.77 9.16
C GLU A 57 14.47 8.54 10.14
N GLU A 58 14.58 9.87 10.17
CA GLU A 58 13.69 10.71 10.96
C GLU A 58 12.25 10.64 10.43
N THR A 59 12.07 10.65 9.11
CA THR A 59 10.76 10.47 8.47
C THR A 59 10.17 9.10 8.81
N THR A 60 10.97 8.04 8.72
CA THR A 60 10.62 6.68 9.14
C THR A 60 10.16 6.63 10.60
N THR A 61 10.88 7.31 11.50
CA THR A 61 10.53 7.43 12.92
C THR A 61 9.18 8.11 13.10
N ASN A 62 8.93 9.21 12.38
CA ASN A 62 7.67 9.95 12.43
C ASN A 62 6.49 9.14 11.87
N ILE A 63 6.71 8.33 10.83
CA ILE A 63 5.71 7.42 10.25
C ILE A 63 5.32 6.32 11.24
N ILE A 64 6.29 5.65 11.87
CA ILE A 64 6.04 4.62 12.88
C ILE A 64 5.27 5.22 14.05
N GLY A 65 5.73 6.38 14.52
CA GLY A 65 5.11 7.11 15.60
C GLY A 65 5.22 6.42 16.96
N ALA A 66 4.66 7.10 17.96
CA ALA A 66 4.76 6.74 19.36
C ALA A 66 3.46 7.04 20.11
N VAL A 67 3.45 6.73 21.40
CA VAL A 67 2.44 7.21 22.33
C VAL A 67 3.09 8.32 23.16
N THR A 68 2.54 9.53 23.12
CA THR A 68 3.04 10.65 23.93
C THR A 68 2.75 10.43 25.41
N ALA A 69 3.36 11.23 26.29
CA ALA A 69 3.11 11.16 27.73
C ALA A 69 1.63 11.39 28.09
N GLU A 70 0.90 12.15 27.26
CA GLU A 70 -0.54 12.40 27.39
C GLU A 70 -1.41 11.28 26.81
N GLY A 71 -0.80 10.16 26.38
CA GLY A 71 -1.50 9.01 25.82
C GLY A 71 -1.95 9.18 24.36
N LYS A 72 -1.51 10.24 23.67
CA LYS A 72 -1.87 10.47 22.26
C LYS A 72 -1.00 9.60 21.35
N LYS A 73 -1.65 8.89 20.42
CA LYS A 73 -0.95 8.09 19.41
C LYS A 73 -0.58 8.98 18.22
N THR A 74 0.65 8.86 17.73
CA THR A 74 1.16 9.57 16.54
C THR A 74 1.49 8.57 15.42
N GLY A 75 1.82 9.07 14.22
CA GLY A 75 2.14 8.22 13.07
C GLY A 75 1.05 7.20 12.75
N MET A 76 1.44 6.02 12.27
CA MET A 76 0.50 4.93 11.96
C MET A 76 -0.25 4.42 13.20
N LYS A 77 0.31 4.55 14.40
CA LYS A 77 -0.37 4.16 15.65
C LYS A 77 -1.65 4.99 15.87
N ALA A 78 -1.73 6.20 15.31
CA ALA A 78 -2.94 7.01 15.35
C ALA A 78 -4.14 6.37 14.64
N LEU A 79 -3.91 5.45 13.67
CA LEU A 79 -4.96 4.70 12.99
C LEU A 79 -5.78 3.82 13.95
N LEU A 80 -5.16 3.35 15.05
CA LEU A 80 -5.85 2.60 16.10
C LEU A 80 -6.95 3.40 16.81
N SER A 81 -6.87 4.73 16.75
CA SER A 81 -7.84 5.65 17.34
C SER A 81 -8.88 6.15 16.32
N ALA A 82 -8.80 5.75 15.05
CA ALA A 82 -9.73 6.21 14.02
C ALA A 82 -11.19 5.82 14.32
N GLN A 83 -11.44 4.60 14.83
CA GLN A 83 -12.80 4.16 15.14
C GLN A 83 -13.46 5.01 16.24
N SER A 84 -12.72 5.36 17.30
CA SER A 84 -13.26 6.16 18.40
C SER A 84 -13.37 7.64 18.07
N GLN A 85 -12.48 8.18 17.23
CA GLN A 85 -12.46 9.60 16.88
C GLN A 85 -13.35 9.95 15.68
N LEU A 86 -13.46 9.04 14.71
CA LEU A 86 -14.08 9.29 13.41
C LEU A 86 -15.25 8.35 13.10
N GLY A 87 -15.50 7.34 13.95
CA GLY A 87 -16.56 6.34 13.73
C GLY A 87 -16.24 5.29 12.66
N VAL A 88 -15.06 5.34 12.03
CA VAL A 88 -14.67 4.43 10.95
C VAL A 88 -13.40 3.67 11.33
N LYS A 89 -13.43 2.35 11.14
CA LYS A 89 -12.28 1.48 11.37
C LYS A 89 -11.56 1.21 10.03
N PRO A 90 -10.32 1.68 9.82
CA PRO A 90 -9.59 1.38 8.60
C PRO A 90 -9.22 -0.11 8.53
N ARG A 91 -9.52 -0.73 7.39
CA ARG A 91 -9.30 -2.18 7.14
C ARG A 91 -8.32 -2.45 6.00
N ILE A 92 -8.02 -1.44 5.19
CA ILE A 92 -7.08 -1.46 4.07
C ILE A 92 -5.98 -0.47 4.44
N LEU A 93 -4.73 -0.93 4.56
CA LEU A 93 -3.62 -0.15 5.11
C LEU A 93 -2.43 -0.14 4.14
N GLY A 94 -1.67 0.96 4.14
CA GLY A 94 -0.44 1.11 3.35
C GLY A 94 0.23 2.45 3.66
N VAL A 95 1.52 2.57 3.37
CA VAL A 95 2.29 3.83 3.50
C VAL A 95 3.06 4.08 2.20
N PRO A 96 2.35 4.37 1.08
CA PRO A 96 2.96 4.34 -0.24
C PRO A 96 4.18 5.25 -0.37
N GLY A 97 5.28 4.66 -0.84
CA GLY A 97 6.56 5.33 -1.05
C GLY A 97 7.43 5.47 0.19
N HIS A 98 6.96 5.03 1.37
CA HIS A 98 7.75 5.00 2.60
C HIS A 98 7.57 3.68 3.37
N ASP A 99 7.18 2.59 2.69
CA ASP A 99 7.00 1.26 3.26
C ASP A 99 8.36 0.56 3.57
N THR A 100 9.32 1.27 4.20
CA THR A 100 10.62 0.72 4.61
C THR A 100 10.43 -0.52 5.49
N LYS A 101 11.47 -1.36 5.64
CA LYS A 101 11.35 -2.58 6.47
C LYS A 101 10.85 -2.28 7.89
N ALA A 102 11.32 -1.19 8.50
CA ALA A 102 10.87 -0.78 9.82
C ALA A 102 9.39 -0.36 9.83
N VAL A 103 8.95 0.41 8.82
CA VAL A 103 7.55 0.81 8.65
C VAL A 103 6.66 -0.40 8.39
N ALA A 104 7.08 -1.31 7.51
CA ALA A 104 6.34 -2.53 7.17
C ALA A 104 6.11 -3.41 8.41
N THR A 105 7.15 -3.66 9.21
CA THR A 105 7.04 -4.44 10.45
C THR A 105 6.03 -3.85 11.43
N GLU A 106 6.08 -2.53 11.64
CA GLU A 106 5.13 -1.85 12.55
C GLU A 106 3.72 -1.80 11.95
N LEU A 107 3.59 -1.62 10.64
CA LEU A 107 2.29 -1.57 9.96
C LEU A 107 1.56 -2.91 10.05
N LEU A 108 2.28 -4.04 9.96
CA LEU A 108 1.69 -5.37 10.15
C LEU A 108 1.14 -5.56 11.56
N SER A 109 1.84 -5.05 12.59
CA SER A 109 1.35 -5.07 13.97
C SER A 109 0.08 -4.21 14.16
N VAL A 110 0.02 -3.06 13.48
CA VAL A 110 -1.18 -2.22 13.42
C VAL A 110 -2.31 -2.93 12.66
N ALA A 111 -2.00 -3.61 11.55
CA ALA A 111 -2.97 -4.37 10.76
C ALA A 111 -3.62 -5.47 11.59
N GLN A 112 -2.84 -6.24 12.35
CA GLN A 112 -3.34 -7.25 13.29
C GLN A 112 -4.29 -6.66 14.33
N SER A 113 -3.91 -5.53 14.95
CA SER A 113 -4.73 -4.84 15.95
C SER A 113 -6.06 -4.34 15.37
N LEU A 114 -6.04 -3.84 14.13
CA LEU A 114 -7.23 -3.39 13.41
C LEU A 114 -8.00 -4.56 12.78
N ARG A 115 -7.45 -5.77 12.78
CA ARG A 115 -7.91 -6.88 11.93
C ARG A 115 -8.07 -6.41 10.47
N GLY A 116 -7.15 -5.56 10.03
CA GLY A 116 -7.07 -5.04 8.66
C GLY A 116 -6.01 -5.80 7.87
N PHE A 117 -5.75 -5.33 6.67
CA PHE A 117 -4.77 -5.93 5.77
C PHE A 117 -3.92 -4.84 5.12
N ALA A 118 -2.60 -5.04 5.13
CA ALA A 118 -1.61 -4.09 4.67
C ALA A 118 -1.02 -4.48 3.30
N TYR A 119 -0.92 -3.54 2.38
CA TYR A 119 -0.13 -3.68 1.17
C TYR A 119 1.22 -2.99 1.35
N LEU A 120 2.28 -3.74 1.08
CA LEU A 120 3.65 -3.34 1.34
C LEU A 120 4.46 -3.44 0.05
N SER A 121 5.38 -2.50 -0.18
CA SER A 121 6.38 -2.66 -1.24
C SER A 121 7.57 -3.46 -0.71
N ALA A 122 8.23 -4.27 -1.55
CA ALA A 122 9.59 -4.73 -1.26
C ALA A 122 10.56 -3.54 -1.39
N TYR A 123 10.58 -2.71 -0.34
CA TYR A 123 11.12 -1.36 -0.38
C TYR A 123 12.62 -1.36 -0.66
N GLY A 124 13.03 -0.64 -1.71
CA GLY A 124 14.42 -0.50 -2.12
C GLY A 124 14.99 -1.70 -2.87
N CYS A 125 14.21 -2.78 -3.06
CA CYS A 125 14.64 -3.94 -3.85
C CYS A 125 14.67 -3.60 -5.35
N LYS A 126 15.76 -3.96 -6.01
CA LYS A 126 15.97 -3.75 -7.45
C LYS A 126 15.88 -5.03 -8.27
N THR A 127 15.96 -6.19 -7.61
CA THR A 127 15.96 -7.49 -8.28
C THR A 127 14.93 -8.44 -7.68
N VAL A 128 14.55 -9.45 -8.47
CA VAL A 128 13.69 -10.56 -8.03
C VAL A 128 14.24 -11.21 -6.76
N GLN A 129 15.54 -11.51 -6.73
CA GLN A 129 16.17 -12.18 -5.59
C GLN A 129 16.14 -11.32 -4.33
N GLU A 130 16.39 -10.01 -4.45
CA GLU A 130 16.29 -9.09 -3.31
C GLU A 130 14.86 -9.03 -2.75
N ALA A 131 13.84 -9.04 -3.61
CA ALA A 131 12.44 -9.05 -3.18
C ALA A 131 12.08 -10.35 -2.44
N ILE A 132 12.57 -11.50 -2.92
CA ILE A 132 12.39 -12.80 -2.27
C ILE A 132 13.07 -12.82 -0.90
N THR A 133 14.32 -12.38 -0.81
CA THR A 133 15.02 -12.28 0.49
C THR A 133 14.37 -11.25 1.41
N TYR A 134 13.81 -10.16 0.88
CA TYR A 134 13.05 -9.20 1.68
C TYR A 134 11.80 -9.83 2.29
N ARG A 135 11.09 -10.68 1.54
CA ARG A 135 9.88 -11.39 1.99
C ARG A 135 10.12 -12.28 3.21
N GLU A 136 11.32 -12.84 3.39
CA GLU A 136 11.67 -13.71 4.52
C GLU A 136 11.62 -12.99 5.88
N ASN A 137 11.56 -11.65 5.91
CA ASN A 137 11.49 -10.87 7.15
C ASN A 137 10.10 -10.89 7.81
N PHE A 138 9.08 -11.49 7.18
CA PHE A 138 7.68 -11.40 7.63
C PHE A 138 6.99 -12.78 7.70
N SER A 139 6.03 -12.90 8.62
CA SER A 139 5.20 -14.09 8.82
C SER A 139 3.70 -13.76 9.03
N GLN A 140 3.33 -12.49 8.92
CA GLN A 140 1.99 -12.01 9.27
C GLN A 140 1.03 -12.15 8.09
N ARG A 141 -0.03 -12.94 8.28
CA ARG A 141 -1.09 -13.13 7.27
C ARG A 141 -1.84 -11.84 6.90
N GLU A 142 -1.75 -10.80 7.72
CA GLU A 142 -2.37 -9.48 7.50
C GLU A 142 -1.60 -8.59 6.51
N GLY A 143 -0.63 -9.14 5.76
CA GLY A 143 0.17 -8.40 4.78
C GLY A 143 0.20 -9.03 3.40
N MET A 144 0.42 -8.21 2.37
CA MET A 144 0.84 -8.64 1.03
C MET A 144 2.03 -7.80 0.60
N LEU A 145 3.09 -8.48 0.16
CA LEU A 145 4.29 -7.84 -0.38
C LEU A 145 4.19 -7.75 -1.89
N ILE A 146 4.49 -6.58 -2.43
CA ILE A 146 4.39 -6.25 -3.85
C ILE A 146 5.76 -5.81 -4.36
N TRP A 147 6.16 -6.36 -5.50
CA TRP A 147 7.33 -5.90 -6.26
C TRP A 147 7.17 -6.21 -7.76
N PRO A 148 7.51 -5.28 -8.67
CA PRO A 148 8.04 -3.93 -8.46
C PRO A 148 6.90 -2.89 -8.31
N ASP A 149 7.14 -1.65 -8.72
CA ASP A 149 6.13 -0.58 -8.82
C ASP A 149 5.62 -0.41 -10.26
N PHE A 150 4.55 0.37 -10.42
CA PHE A 150 4.16 0.87 -11.75
C PHE A 150 4.93 2.15 -12.08
N THR A 151 4.88 2.54 -13.35
CA THR A 151 5.25 3.89 -13.81
C THR A 151 4.01 4.60 -14.36
N GLY A 152 4.04 5.93 -14.33
CA GLY A 152 2.94 6.79 -14.77
C GLY A 152 3.40 8.22 -15.02
N TRP A 153 2.62 8.99 -15.77
CA TRP A 153 2.89 10.42 -15.97
C TRP A 153 2.56 11.21 -14.71
N ASP A 154 3.54 11.92 -14.16
CA ASP A 154 3.38 12.85 -13.03
C ASP A 154 3.22 14.27 -13.57
N THR A 155 2.07 14.88 -13.34
CA THR A 155 1.72 16.22 -13.84
C THR A 155 2.45 17.35 -13.10
N VAL A 156 2.95 17.10 -11.89
CA VAL A 156 3.78 18.06 -11.15
C VAL A 156 5.20 18.04 -11.69
N LEU A 157 5.76 16.85 -11.90
CA LEU A 157 7.10 16.68 -12.45
C LEU A 157 7.17 16.90 -13.97
N ASN A 158 6.02 16.81 -14.67
CA ASN A 158 5.92 16.80 -16.13
C ASN A 158 6.84 15.74 -16.76
N ALA A 159 6.85 14.55 -16.16
CA ALA A 159 7.68 13.44 -16.58
C ALA A 159 7.05 12.11 -16.15
N GLU A 160 7.55 11.01 -16.71
CA GLU A 160 7.27 9.69 -16.18
C GLU A 160 7.94 9.54 -14.80
N ALA A 161 7.19 9.04 -13.83
CA ALA A 161 7.63 8.83 -12.47
C ALA A 161 7.04 7.53 -11.90
N THR A 162 7.50 7.16 -10.71
CA THR A 162 6.97 6.00 -9.98
C THR A 162 5.50 6.21 -9.62
N ALA A 163 4.66 5.27 -10.05
CA ALA A 163 3.28 5.14 -9.61
C ALA A 163 3.22 3.99 -8.61
N TYR A 164 3.28 4.31 -7.31
CA TYR A 164 3.40 3.31 -6.25
C TYR A 164 2.32 2.23 -6.33
N ALA A 165 2.76 0.98 -6.48
CA ALA A 165 1.86 -0.16 -6.61
C ALA A 165 1.05 -0.38 -5.33
N THR A 166 1.62 -0.05 -4.15
CA THR A 166 0.89 -0.08 -2.88
C THR A 166 -0.31 0.88 -2.89
N ALA A 167 -0.17 2.12 -3.38
CA ALA A 167 -1.27 3.06 -3.49
C ALA A 167 -2.37 2.57 -4.45
N ARG A 168 -1.97 1.98 -5.59
CA ARG A 168 -2.89 1.36 -6.55
C ARG A 168 -3.63 0.17 -5.94
N ALA A 169 -2.94 -0.64 -5.13
CA ALA A 169 -3.53 -1.77 -4.42
C ALA A 169 -4.58 -1.31 -3.40
N LEU A 170 -4.34 -0.23 -2.66
CA LEU A 170 -5.32 0.34 -1.72
C LEU A 170 -6.66 0.66 -2.41
N GLY A 171 -6.60 1.40 -3.51
CA GLY A 171 -7.80 1.78 -4.27
C GLY A 171 -8.46 0.58 -4.94
N LEU A 172 -7.68 -0.29 -5.55
CA LEU A 172 -8.20 -1.46 -6.25
C LEU A 172 -8.86 -2.45 -5.30
N ARG A 173 -8.28 -2.64 -4.11
CA ARG A 173 -8.90 -3.46 -3.06
C ARG A 173 -10.25 -2.91 -2.64
N ALA A 174 -10.35 -1.60 -2.44
CA ALA A 174 -11.63 -0.96 -2.12
C ALA A 174 -12.67 -1.14 -3.24
N LYS A 175 -12.24 -0.99 -4.50
CA LYS A 175 -13.09 -1.26 -5.68
C LYS A 175 -13.61 -2.69 -5.69
N ILE A 176 -12.75 -3.67 -5.45
CA ILE A 176 -13.14 -5.09 -5.45
C ILE A 176 -14.09 -5.36 -4.30
N ASP A 177 -13.81 -4.85 -3.09
CA ASP A 177 -14.67 -5.04 -1.91
C ASP A 177 -16.09 -4.50 -2.16
N GLU A 178 -16.22 -3.37 -2.85
CA GLU A 178 -17.51 -2.75 -3.19
C GLU A 178 -18.24 -3.46 -4.33
N GLN A 179 -17.54 -3.81 -5.41
CA GLN A 179 -18.18 -4.29 -6.64
C GLN A 179 -18.34 -5.80 -6.71
N THR A 180 -17.40 -6.56 -6.12
CA THR A 180 -17.39 -8.03 -6.16
C THR A 180 -17.55 -8.63 -4.78
N GLY A 181 -16.91 -8.03 -3.78
CA GLY A 181 -16.86 -8.51 -2.40
C GLY A 181 -15.45 -8.95 -1.98
N TRP A 182 -15.28 -9.08 -0.66
CA TRP A 182 -14.02 -9.37 0.01
C TRP A 182 -13.36 -10.70 -0.41
N HIS A 183 -14.14 -11.65 -0.92
CA HIS A 183 -13.67 -12.99 -1.30
C HIS A 183 -12.82 -12.99 -2.58
N LYS A 184 -12.91 -11.95 -3.43
CA LYS A 184 -12.13 -11.83 -4.65
C LYS A 184 -10.75 -11.23 -4.33
N SER A 185 -9.66 -11.88 -4.75
CA SER A 185 -8.30 -11.35 -4.60
C SER A 185 -8.00 -10.20 -5.58
N LEU A 186 -6.95 -9.44 -5.26
CA LEU A 186 -6.38 -8.37 -6.08
C LEU A 186 -5.88 -8.89 -7.44
N SER A 187 -5.48 -10.17 -7.49
CA SER A 187 -4.90 -10.81 -8.66
C SER A 187 -5.81 -10.77 -9.89
N ASN A 188 -5.18 -10.49 -11.03
CA ASN A 188 -5.78 -10.49 -12.35
C ASN A 188 -6.94 -9.47 -12.52
N VAL A 189 -6.96 -8.40 -11.72
CA VAL A 189 -7.88 -7.27 -11.89
C VAL A 189 -7.13 -6.13 -12.58
N GLY A 190 -7.77 -5.46 -13.55
CA GLY A 190 -7.16 -4.36 -14.31
C GLY A 190 -6.90 -3.14 -13.44
N VAL A 191 -5.72 -2.54 -13.62
CA VAL A 191 -5.25 -1.35 -12.88
C VAL A 191 -5.35 -0.12 -13.77
N ASN A 192 -6.03 0.93 -13.29
CA ASN A 192 -6.11 2.22 -13.96
C ASN A 192 -4.93 3.14 -13.58
N GLY A 193 -4.64 4.16 -14.40
CA GLY A 193 -3.73 5.26 -14.04
C GLY A 193 -2.23 4.94 -14.12
N VAL A 194 -1.86 3.91 -14.89
CA VAL A 194 -0.47 3.45 -15.03
C VAL A 194 -0.10 3.26 -16.50
N THR A 195 1.16 3.49 -16.85
CA THR A 195 1.69 3.42 -18.23
C THR A 195 2.75 2.35 -18.41
N GLY A 196 3.35 1.86 -17.32
CA GLY A 196 4.42 0.87 -17.35
C GLY A 196 4.64 0.20 -15.99
N ILE A 197 5.68 -0.64 -15.95
CA ILE A 197 6.17 -1.36 -14.77
C ILE A 197 7.61 -0.91 -14.56
N SER A 198 8.02 -0.64 -13.32
CA SER A 198 9.30 0.00 -13.02
C SER A 198 10.51 -0.93 -13.10
N ALA A 199 10.29 -2.25 -13.23
CA ALA A 199 11.33 -3.24 -13.47
C ALA A 199 10.85 -4.28 -14.49
N ASP A 200 11.80 -4.86 -15.22
CA ASP A 200 11.51 -5.96 -16.13
C ASP A 200 11.18 -7.21 -15.32
N VAL A 201 9.97 -7.73 -15.51
CA VAL A 201 9.50 -8.99 -14.92
C VAL A 201 9.04 -9.87 -16.06
N PHE A 202 9.82 -10.92 -16.37
CA PHE A 202 9.40 -11.88 -17.38
C PHE A 202 8.16 -12.64 -16.88
N TRP A 203 7.16 -12.75 -17.75
CA TRP A 203 5.92 -13.46 -17.51
C TRP A 203 5.44 -14.11 -18.80
N ASP A 204 5.00 -15.36 -18.69
CA ASP A 204 4.37 -16.14 -19.73
C ASP A 204 3.19 -16.92 -19.13
N LEU A 205 2.16 -17.18 -19.93
CA LEU A 205 0.95 -17.87 -19.46
C LEU A 205 1.11 -19.40 -19.43
N GLN A 206 1.94 -19.94 -20.31
CA GLN A 206 2.14 -21.37 -20.52
C GLN A 206 3.39 -21.87 -19.81
N ASP A 207 4.41 -21.03 -19.67
CA ASP A 207 5.66 -21.37 -18.99
C ASP A 207 5.66 -20.92 -17.52
N PRO A 208 5.68 -21.84 -16.54
CA PRO A 208 5.81 -21.48 -15.13
C PRO A 208 7.22 -21.00 -14.75
N ALA A 209 8.25 -21.23 -15.57
CA ALA A 209 9.64 -20.83 -15.32
C ALA A 209 9.87 -19.34 -15.67
N THR A 210 9.12 -18.47 -14.99
CA THR A 210 9.13 -17.02 -15.21
C THR A 210 9.51 -16.28 -13.93
N ASP A 211 9.99 -15.03 -14.04
CA ASP A 211 10.25 -14.19 -12.87
C ASP A 211 8.99 -14.01 -12.03
N ALA A 212 7.86 -13.80 -12.70
CA ALA A 212 6.56 -13.70 -12.06
C ALA A 212 6.14 -15.01 -11.36
N GLY A 213 6.45 -16.16 -11.96
CA GLY A 213 6.24 -17.47 -11.34
C GLY A 213 7.10 -17.65 -10.09
N LEU A 214 8.39 -17.29 -10.17
CA LEU A 214 9.34 -17.39 -9.07
C LEU A 214 8.96 -16.49 -7.89
N LEU A 215 8.59 -15.23 -8.16
CA LEU A 215 8.09 -14.30 -7.15
C LEU A 215 6.85 -14.86 -6.44
N ASN A 216 5.88 -15.37 -7.20
CA ASN A 216 4.63 -15.89 -6.64
C ASN A 216 4.82 -17.17 -5.81
N GLN A 217 5.74 -18.04 -6.21
CA GLN A 217 6.09 -19.23 -5.43
C GLN A 217 6.70 -18.88 -4.07
N ASN A 218 7.33 -17.70 -3.97
CA ASN A 218 7.90 -17.15 -2.75
C ASN A 218 7.00 -16.07 -2.14
N ASP A 219 5.68 -16.13 -2.35
CA ASP A 219 4.68 -15.24 -1.75
C ASP A 219 4.92 -13.72 -1.98
N VAL A 220 5.55 -13.36 -3.11
CA VAL A 220 5.68 -11.97 -3.56
C VAL A 220 4.72 -11.74 -4.73
N THR A 221 3.79 -10.80 -4.56
CA THR A 221 2.88 -10.39 -5.64
C THR A 221 3.62 -9.49 -6.61
N THR A 222 3.50 -9.76 -7.91
CA THR A 222 4.15 -8.96 -8.94
C THR A 222 3.16 -8.28 -9.87
N LEU A 223 3.66 -7.61 -10.90
CA LEU A 223 2.90 -6.85 -11.87
C LEU A 223 3.13 -7.46 -13.26
N VAL A 224 2.07 -7.58 -14.05
CA VAL A 224 2.14 -8.11 -15.41
C VAL A 224 1.35 -7.23 -16.36
N ARG A 225 1.68 -7.33 -17.65
CA ARG A 225 0.91 -6.71 -18.73
C ARG A 225 0.23 -7.79 -19.57
N LYS A 226 -1.05 -8.01 -19.31
CA LYS A 226 -1.94 -8.91 -20.06
C LYS A 226 -3.30 -8.25 -20.22
N ASP A 227 -3.63 -7.83 -21.45
CA ASP A 227 -4.85 -7.06 -21.74
C ASP A 227 -4.99 -5.84 -20.81
N GLY A 228 -3.87 -5.13 -20.61
CA GLY A 228 -3.70 -4.08 -19.60
C GLY A 228 -2.78 -4.48 -18.45
N PHE A 229 -2.56 -3.55 -17.52
CA PHE A 229 -1.74 -3.77 -16.34
C PHE A 229 -2.54 -4.43 -15.22
N ARG A 230 -1.93 -5.42 -14.54
CA ARG A 230 -2.58 -6.23 -13.51
C ARG A 230 -1.61 -6.57 -12.39
N PHE A 231 -2.13 -6.68 -11.17
CA PHE A 231 -1.45 -7.44 -10.12
C PHE A 231 -1.49 -8.93 -10.45
N TRP A 232 -0.39 -9.62 -10.19
CA TRP A 232 -0.20 -11.04 -10.44
C TRP A 232 0.33 -11.70 -9.18
N GLY A 233 -0.62 -12.23 -8.40
CA GLY A 233 -0.38 -12.85 -7.12
C GLY A 233 -1.53 -12.62 -6.16
N SER A 234 -1.80 -13.61 -5.32
CA SER A 234 -2.90 -13.59 -4.36
C SER A 234 -2.48 -14.07 -2.98
N ARG A 235 -1.18 -14.26 -2.76
CA ARG A 235 -0.64 -14.78 -1.51
C ARG A 235 -0.37 -13.65 -0.52
N CYS A 236 -0.56 -13.94 0.76
CA CYS A 236 -0.20 -13.04 1.86
C CYS A 236 1.12 -13.50 2.50
N LEU A 237 1.57 -12.84 3.57
CA LEU A 237 2.84 -13.16 4.23
C LEU A 237 2.75 -14.27 5.29
N SER A 238 1.63 -15.00 5.35
CA SER A 238 1.37 -16.05 6.34
C SER A 238 2.44 -17.12 6.36
N ASP A 239 2.87 -17.54 7.54
CA ASP A 239 3.66 -18.76 7.77
C ASP A 239 2.78 -20.02 7.89
N ASP A 240 1.46 -19.85 8.10
CA ASP A 240 0.48 -20.93 8.07
C ASP A 240 -0.12 -21.09 6.66
N PRO A 241 0.08 -22.25 5.99
CA PRO A 241 -0.48 -22.52 4.67
C PRO A 241 -2.01 -22.45 4.60
N LEU A 242 -2.72 -22.63 5.73
CA LEU A 242 -4.18 -22.51 5.77
C LEU A 242 -4.66 -21.08 5.51
N PHE A 243 -3.81 -20.09 5.77
CA PHE A 243 -4.10 -18.67 5.56
C PHE A 243 -3.26 -18.08 4.42
N ALA A 244 -2.79 -18.89 3.47
CA ALA A 244 -1.84 -18.45 2.45
C ALA A 244 -2.37 -17.35 1.51
N PHE A 245 -3.69 -17.16 1.37
CA PHE A 245 -4.25 -16.21 0.40
C PHE A 245 -4.87 -14.96 1.05
N GLU A 246 -4.74 -13.84 0.34
CA GLU A 246 -5.22 -12.49 0.70
C GLU A 246 -6.67 -12.44 1.19
N ASN A 247 -7.54 -13.24 0.59
CA ASN A 247 -8.98 -13.23 0.86
C ASN A 247 -9.37 -14.01 2.12
N TYR A 248 -8.51 -14.90 2.65
CA TYR A 248 -8.80 -15.67 3.87
C TYR A 248 -8.57 -14.89 5.16
N THR A 249 -7.88 -13.75 5.07
CA THR A 249 -7.43 -12.98 6.23
C THR A 249 -8.29 -11.75 6.50
N ARG A 250 -9.42 -11.62 5.79
CA ARG A 250 -10.30 -10.45 5.72
C ARG A 250 -11.61 -10.59 6.51
#